data_AF-A0A327WRP7-F1
#
_entry.id   AF-A0A327WRP7-F1
#
_cell.length_a   1.000
_cell.length_b   1.000
_cell.length_c   1.000
_cell.angle_alpha   90.00
_cell.angle_beta   90.00
_cell.angle_gamma   90.00
#
_symmetry.space_group_name_H-M   'P 1'
#
loop_
_entity.id
_entity.type
_entity.pdbx_description
1 polymer ?
#
loop_
_entity_poly.entity_id
_entity_poly.type
_entity_poly.pdbx_seq_one_letter_code
_entity_poly.pdbx_strand_id
1 'polypeptide(L)'
;MTLMFGVLPCLGFGYLIAYKQARTLITRWDDDKFHDPVAAATIVGKSIMAMGVLIFVFVLVLITGILPEWFAVGLLILLSCLPLIALWHVRKVYGV
;
A
#
# COMPACT_ATOMS: atom_id res chain seq x y z
N MET A 1 -5.33 -16.00 9.13
CA MET A 1 -4.02 -15.84 8.44
C MET A 1 -3.86 -14.47 7.77
N THR A 2 -4.86 -13.97 7.03
CA THR A 2 -4.79 -12.71 6.25
C THR A 2 -4.42 -11.47 7.08
N LEU A 3 -4.86 -11.40 8.35
CA LEU A 3 -4.49 -10.29 9.25
C LEU A 3 -2.99 -10.26 9.56
N MET A 4 -2.40 -11.41 9.90
CA MET A 4 -0.99 -11.45 10.30
C MET A 4 -0.04 -11.34 9.11
N PHE A 5 -0.36 -11.97 7.99
CA PHE A 5 0.54 -12.04 6.82
C PHE A 5 0.24 -11.02 5.73
N GLY A 6 -0.93 -10.37 5.76
CA GLY A 6 -1.31 -9.33 4.80
C GLY A 6 -1.34 -7.95 5.46
N VAL A 7 -2.23 -7.76 6.44
CA VAL A 7 -2.47 -6.44 7.04
C VAL A 7 -1.23 -5.91 7.77
N LEU A 8 -0.67 -6.68 8.70
CA LEU A 8 0.47 -6.24 9.50
C LEU A 8 1.69 -5.82 8.66
N PRO A 9 2.16 -6.60 7.66
CA PRO A 9 3.28 -6.17 6.84
C PRO A 9 2.94 -4.94 5.99
N CYS A 10 1.72 -4.80 5.46
CA CYS A 10 1.33 -3.59 4.73
C CYS A 10 1.35 -2.33 5.62
N LEU A 11 0.82 -2.42 6.83
CA LEU A 11 0.85 -1.31 7.78
C LEU A 11 2.30 -0.99 8.22
N GLY A 12 3.08 -2.03 8.53
CA GLY A 12 4.47 -1.90 8.96
C GLY A 12 5.36 -1.30 7.88
N PHE A 13 5.40 -1.90 6.69
CA PHE A 13 6.19 -1.37 5.57
C PHE A 13 5.70 -0.01 5.11
N GLY A 14 4.38 0.19 5.03
CA GLY A 14 3.81 1.49 4.70
C GLY A 14 4.24 2.58 5.69
N TYR A 15 4.26 2.28 7.00
CA TYR A 15 4.74 3.21 8.02
C TYR A 15 6.24 3.50 7.89
N LEU A 16 7.06 2.45 7.71
CA LEU A 16 8.50 2.60 7.55
C LEU A 16 8.84 3.44 6.32
N ILE A 17 8.12 3.24 5.20
CA ILE A 17 8.32 4.01 3.97
C ILE A 17 7.82 5.45 4.15
N ALA A 18 6.59 5.65 4.66
CA ALA A 18 5.98 6.98 4.72
C ALA A 18 6.60 7.91 5.78
N TYR A 19 6.95 7.37 6.95
CA TYR A 19 7.36 8.18 8.11
C TYR A 19 8.82 7.99 8.49
N LYS A 20 9.36 6.79 8.33
CA LYS A 20 10.79 6.53 8.57
C LYS A 20 11.65 6.69 7.32
N GLN A 21 11.03 6.99 6.17
CA GLN A 21 11.72 7.17 4.89
C GLN A 21 12.64 5.98 4.57
N ALA A 22 12.22 4.77 4.92
CA ALA A 22 12.90 3.53 4.57
C ALA A 22 12.65 3.18 3.08
N ARG A 23 13.02 4.12 2.19
CA ARG A 23 12.72 4.10 0.75
C ARG A 23 13.39 2.91 0.04
N THR A 24 14.47 2.38 0.61
CA THR A 24 15.15 1.16 0.16
C THR A 24 14.28 -0.10 0.22
N LEU A 25 13.17 -0.07 0.97
CA LEU A 25 12.16 -1.14 0.97
C LEU A 25 11.35 -1.18 -0.33
N ILE A 26 11.33 -0.08 -1.10
CA ILE A 26 10.74 -0.05 -2.43
C ILE A 26 11.79 -0.59 -3.41
N THR A 27 11.50 -1.73 -4.02
CA THR A 27 12.43 -2.39 -4.94
C THR A 27 12.79 -1.46 -6.10
N ARG A 28 14.09 -1.33 -6.40
CA ARG A 28 14.65 -0.43 -7.44
C ARG A 28 14.39 1.06 -7.21
N TRP A 29 14.11 1.46 -5.97
CA TRP A 29 14.06 2.88 -5.62
C TRP A 29 15.42 3.54 -5.83
N ASP A 30 15.39 4.76 -6.36
CA ASP A 30 16.56 5.56 -6.68
C ASP A 30 16.16 7.03 -6.53
N ASP A 31 16.78 7.73 -5.58
CA ASP A 31 16.44 9.12 -5.26
C ASP A 31 16.72 10.04 -6.47
N ASP A 32 17.69 9.70 -7.34
CA ASP A 32 18.05 10.50 -8.53
C ASP A 32 16.96 10.50 -9.62
N LYS A 33 16.02 9.54 -9.56
CA LYS A 33 14.89 9.46 -10.50
C LYS A 33 13.75 10.40 -10.13
N PHE A 34 13.83 11.09 -8.98
CA PHE A 34 12.75 11.93 -8.47
C PHE A 34 13.27 13.30 -8.04
N HIS A 35 12.59 14.38 -8.42
CA HIS A 35 12.98 15.72 -7.98
C HIS A 35 12.63 15.99 -6.50
N ASP A 36 11.65 15.27 -5.95
CA ASP A 36 11.35 15.24 -4.52
C ASP A 36 11.10 13.78 -4.06
N PRO A 37 12.18 13.05 -3.72
CA PRO A 37 12.08 11.64 -3.33
C PRO A 37 11.36 11.43 -1.98
N VAL A 38 11.33 12.46 -1.12
CA VAL A 38 10.65 12.38 0.19
C VAL A 38 9.14 12.42 0.00
N ALA A 39 8.64 13.38 -0.78
CA ALA A 39 7.21 13.48 -1.07
C ALA A 39 6.74 12.23 -1.85
N ALA A 40 7.51 11.82 -2.85
CA ALA A 40 7.28 10.63 -3.66
C ALA A 40 7.12 9.36 -2.79
N ALA A 41 8.09 9.08 -1.91
CA ALA A 41 8.02 7.93 -1.02
C ALA A 41 6.90 8.03 0.01
N THR A 42 6.60 9.23 0.51
CA THR A 42 5.50 9.45 1.47
C THR A 42 4.16 9.06 0.86
N ILE A 43 3.91 9.41 -0.40
CA ILE A 43 2.68 9.04 -1.11
C ILE A 43 2.60 7.51 -1.29
N VAL A 44 3.69 6.88 -1.73
CA VAL A 44 3.75 5.42 -1.89
C VAL A 44 3.51 4.72 -0.56
N GLY A 45 4.22 5.10 0.51
CA GLY A 45 4.05 4.51 1.83
C GLY A 45 2.64 4.67 2.39
N LYS A 46 2.04 5.87 2.26
CA LYS A 46 0.64 6.12 2.67
C LYS A 46 -0.36 5.27 1.89
N SER A 47 -0.12 5.03 0.59
CA SER A 47 -0.98 4.17 -0.21
C SER A 47 -0.95 2.70 0.25
N ILE A 48 0.23 2.20 0.65
CA ILE A 48 0.39 0.84 1.19
C ILE A 48 -0.28 0.74 2.57
N MET A 49 -0.15 1.77 3.41
CA MET A 49 -0.87 1.83 4.69
C MET A 49 -2.38 1.85 4.49
N ALA A 50 -2.88 2.69 3.59
CA ALA A 50 -4.31 2.79 3.28
C ALA A 50 -4.86 1.44 2.78
N MET A 51 -4.12 0.75 1.90
CA MET A 51 -4.44 -0.61 1.48
C MET A 51 -4.53 -1.56 2.68
N GLY A 52 -3.55 -1.54 3.59
CA GLY A 52 -3.57 -2.36 4.81
C GLY A 52 -4.79 -2.08 5.71
N VAL A 53 -5.15 -0.80 5.91
CA VAL A 53 -6.33 -0.40 6.68
C VAL A 53 -7.62 -0.88 6.01
N LEU A 54 -7.74 -0.74 4.68
CA LEU A 54 -8.92 -1.19 3.95
C LEU A 54 -9.08 -2.72 4.02
N ILE A 55 -7.98 -3.48 3.88
CA ILE A 55 -8.00 -4.93 4.05
C ILE A 55 -8.40 -5.29 5.48
N PHE A 56 -7.90 -4.57 6.49
CA PHE A 56 -8.26 -4.81 7.89
C PHE A 56 -9.77 -4.64 8.14
N VAL A 57 -10.32 -3.49 7.75
CA VAL A 57 -11.77 -3.21 7.89
C VAL A 57 -12.58 -4.26 7.14
N PHE A 58 -12.15 -4.64 5.94
CA PHE A 58 -12.85 -5.63 5.14
C PHE A 58 -12.83 -7.03 5.76
N VAL A 59 -11.69 -7.45 6.33
CA VAL A 59 -11.61 -8.73 7.05
C VAL A 59 -12.54 -8.75 8.26
N LEU A 60 -12.68 -7.63 8.99
CA LEU A 60 -13.66 -7.52 10.08
C LEU A 60 -15.10 -7.72 9.58
N VAL A 61 -15.44 -7.17 8.40
CA VAL A 61 -16.75 -7.37 7.78
C VAL A 61 -16.94 -8.83 7.35
N LEU A 62 -15.93 -9.48 6.78
CA LEU A 62 -16.02 -10.90 6.39
C LEU A 62 -16.27 -11.83 7.60
N ILE A 63 -15.70 -11.52 8.77
CA ILE A 63 -15.91 -12.30 9.99
C ILE A 63 -17.39 -12.32 10.41
N THR A 64 -18.17 -11.30 10.04
CA THR A 64 -19.62 -11.27 10.32
C THR A 64 -20.44 -12.22 9.46
N GLY A 65 -19.84 -12.82 8.42
CA GLY A 65 -20.51 -13.74 7.50
C GLY A 65 -21.47 -13.08 6.52
N ILE A 66 -21.55 -11.73 6.50
CA ILE A 66 -22.46 -10.98 5.62
C ILE A 66 -22.02 -11.06 4.15
N LEU A 67 -20.72 -11.16 3.89
CA LEU A 67 -20.16 -11.15 2.54
C LEU A 67 -19.64 -12.53 2.14
N PRO A 68 -19.91 -12.97 0.89
CA PRO A 68 -19.42 -14.24 0.39
C PRO A 68 -17.91 -14.18 0.07
N GLU A 69 -17.23 -15.32 0.19
CA GLU A 69 -15.77 -15.41 0.05
C GLU A 69 -15.26 -15.00 -1.34
N TRP A 70 -16.01 -15.24 -2.41
CA TRP A 70 -15.60 -14.84 -3.77
C TRP A 70 -15.52 -13.32 -3.93
N PHE A 71 -16.35 -12.58 -3.18
CA PHE A 71 -16.31 -11.11 -3.15
C PHE A 71 -15.02 -10.61 -2.50
N ALA A 72 -14.47 -11.38 -1.54
CA ALA A 72 -13.20 -11.07 -0.90
C ALA A 72 -12.02 -11.09 -1.86
N VAL A 73 -11.98 -12.09 -2.75
CA VAL A 73 -10.91 -12.21 -3.74
C VAL A 73 -10.93 -11.02 -4.71
N GLY A 74 -12.12 -10.67 -5.23
CA GLY A 74 -12.27 -9.53 -6.14
C GLY A 74 -11.85 -8.20 -5.49
N LEU A 75 -12.23 -7.98 -4.23
CA LEU A 75 -11.90 -6.76 -3.51
C LEU A 75 -10.41 -6.67 -3.15
N LEU A 76 -9.76 -7.79 -2.80
CA LEU A 76 -8.31 -7.83 -2.58
C LEU A 76 -7.51 -7.47 -3.83
N ILE A 77 -7.94 -7.96 -5.00
CA ILE A 77 -7.34 -7.59 -6.28
C ILE A 77 -7.49 -6.08 -6.51
N LEU A 78 -8.69 -5.54 -6.29
CA LEU A 78 -8.95 -4.11 -6.48
C LEU A 78 -8.12 -3.24 -5.53
N LEU A 79 -8.00 -3.64 -4.25
CA LEU A 79 -7.17 -2.94 -3.27
C LEU A 79 -5.68 -3.01 -3.60
N SER A 80 -5.20 -4.10 -4.22
CA SER A 80 -3.81 -4.23 -4.67
C SER A 80 -3.41 -3.21 -5.74
N CYS A 81 -4.39 -2.64 -6.45
CA CYS A 81 -4.16 -1.58 -7.44
C CYS A 81 -3.83 -0.23 -6.80
N LEU A 82 -4.20 0.03 -5.54
CA LEU A 82 -3.91 1.31 -4.85
C LEU A 82 -2.42 1.69 -4.88
N PRO A 83 -1.49 0.83 -4.42
CA PRO A 83 -0.06 1.15 -4.47
C PRO A 83 0.47 1.27 -5.90
N LEU A 84 -0.09 0.53 -6.86
CA LEU A 84 0.30 0.64 -8.28
C LEU A 84 -0.10 2.00 -8.87
N ILE A 85 -1.31 2.46 -8.59
CA ILE A 85 -1.80 3.78 -9.00
C ILE A 85 -0.97 4.88 -8.35
N ALA A 86 -0.66 4.74 -7.05
CA ALA A 86 0.18 5.69 -6.34
C ALA A 86 1.59 5.76 -6.94
N LEU A 87 2.20 4.63 -7.29
CA LEU A 87 3.52 4.58 -7.89
C LEU A 87 3.52 5.18 -9.30
N TRP A 88 2.48 4.94 -10.09
CA TRP A 88 2.30 5.57 -11.40
C TRP A 88 2.12 7.09 -11.29
N HIS A 89 1.26 7.54 -10.37
CA HIS A 89 1.06 8.95 -10.09
C HIS A 89 2.37 9.63 -9.66
N VAL A 90 3.11 9.00 -8.75
CA VAL A 90 4.38 9.53 -8.27
C VAL A 90 5.42 9.61 -9.38
N ARG A 91 5.53 8.60 -10.25
CA ARG A 91 6.43 8.65 -11.41
C ARG A 91 6.08 9.78 -12.38
N LYS A 92 4.78 10.01 -12.62
CA LYS A 92 4.32 11.05 -13.54
C LYS A 92 4.53 12.46 -12.98
N VAL A 93 4.31 12.65 -11.67
CA VAL A 93 4.37 13.97 -11.03
C VAL A 93 5.78 14.31 -10.56
N TYR A 94 6.50 13.35 -10.01
CA TYR A 94 7.80 13.55 -9.34
C TYR A 94 9.00 13.06 -10.15
N GLY A 95 8.79 12.34 -11.25
CA GLY A 95 9.87 11.80 -12.08
C GLY A 95 10.71 12.89 -12.74
N VAL A 96 12.02 12.64 -12.85
CA VAL A 96 12.99 13.45 -13.61
C VAL A 96 13.24 12.83 -14.98
#